data_AF-T1FJS5-F1
#
_entry.id   AF-T1FJS5-F1
#
_cell.length_a   1.000
_cell.length_b   1.000
_cell.length_c   1.000
_cell.angle_alpha   90.00
_cell.angle_beta   90.00
_cell.angle_gamma   90.00
#
_symmetry.space_group_name_H-M   'P 1'
#
loop_
_entity.id
_entity.type
_entity.pdbx_description
1 polymer ?
#
loop_
_entity_poly.entity_id
_entity_poly.type
_entity_poly.pdbx_seq_one_letter_code
_entity_poly.pdbx_strand_id
1 'polypeptide(L)'
;MYHFILMSLVELLKRRKIFFILVGLFVRCSWTSEIKCFEEHLDCQQKEHCRHDQPSTQTQFNVVPSSNALLLCTWTCSNDSQCLAFNFFSSSGTCQMYNNPSENCFYAADNCFHMTSTAVNVFYRTITIHVDFTVESLYFDGVQQDLTSSSSYRVCSDTRVIALHASNYANAKFVEVISDDRYILTDTTWKCLPSTPALDGNNRVWYNPDYDDESWLPAVNQDPAYSNFGALKIWSKDDSIAYCRKRFCG
;
A
#
# COMPACT_ATOMS: atom_id res chain seq x y z
N MET A 1 55.45 57.93 25.58
CA MET A 1 55.79 56.84 26.51
C MET A 1 54.51 56.01 26.68
N TYR A 2 53.93 55.36 25.66
CA TYR A 2 54.45 54.39 24.67
C TYR A 2 55.29 53.27 25.29
N HIS A 3 54.87 52.04 24.98
CA HIS A 3 55.57 50.77 25.16
C HIS A 3 55.81 50.33 26.60
N PHE A 4 55.03 49.34 27.08
CA PHE A 4 55.57 48.09 27.66
C PHE A 4 54.52 47.15 28.28
N ILE A 5 53.29 47.05 27.79
CA ILE A 5 52.39 45.94 28.19
C ILE A 5 51.63 45.41 26.97
N LEU A 6 52.38 45.01 25.93
CA LEU A 6 51.84 44.24 24.80
C LEU A 6 52.83 43.13 24.35
N MET A 7 53.70 42.66 25.25
CA MET A 7 54.64 41.56 25.01
C MET A 7 54.54 40.47 26.10
N SER A 8 53.33 40.02 26.40
CA SER A 8 53.13 38.74 27.10
C SER A 8 51.97 37.89 26.57
N LEU A 9 51.27 38.34 25.52
CA LEU A 9 50.26 37.51 24.83
C LEU A 9 50.81 36.74 23.62
N VAL A 10 52.02 37.06 23.14
CA VAL A 10 52.62 36.42 21.94
C VAL A 10 53.42 35.15 22.29
N GLU A 11 53.85 34.99 23.54
CA GLU A 11 54.54 33.78 24.02
C GLU A 11 53.58 32.68 24.51
N LEU A 12 52.33 33.02 24.87
CA LEU A 12 51.30 32.04 25.26
C LEU A 12 50.66 31.30 24.07
N LEU A 13 50.87 31.76 22.84
CA LEU A 13 50.36 31.12 21.61
C LEU A 13 51.37 30.20 20.91
N LYS A 14 52.52 29.93 21.54
CA LYS A 14 53.57 29.03 21.01
C LYS A 14 53.50 27.58 21.53
N ARG A 15 52.55 27.23 22.43
CA ARG A 15 52.20 25.82 22.69
C ARG A 15 51.12 25.34 21.72
N ARG A 16 51.52 25.28 20.45
CA ARG A 16 50.84 24.56 19.38
C ARG A 16 50.76 23.07 19.73
N LYS A 17 49.55 22.59 20.03
CA LYS A 17 49.02 21.26 19.63
C LYS A 17 47.63 20.92 20.22
N ILE A 18 46.94 21.85 20.90
CA ILE A 18 45.61 21.58 21.49
C ILE A 18 44.59 22.67 21.11
N PHE A 19 44.63 23.14 19.87
CA PHE A 19 43.56 24.02 19.34
C PHE A 19 43.03 23.61 17.96
N PHE A 20 43.59 22.56 17.35
CA PHE A 20 43.04 21.97 16.13
C PHE A 20 42.15 20.75 16.39
N ILE A 21 41.95 20.33 17.64
CA ILE A 21 41.06 19.21 17.98
C ILE A 21 39.63 19.68 18.26
N LEU A 22 39.41 20.94 18.66
CA LEU A 22 38.06 21.44 18.99
C LEU A 22 37.30 22.10 17.84
N VAL A 23 37.96 22.40 16.72
CA VAL A 23 37.28 22.83 15.47
C VAL A 23 37.10 21.67 14.48
N GLY A 24 37.78 20.54 14.69
CA GLY A 24 37.61 19.30 13.92
C GLY A 24 36.46 18.39 14.41
N LEU A 25 35.85 18.70 15.57
CA LEU A 25 34.76 17.91 16.17
C LEU A 25 33.35 18.44 15.84
N PHE A 26 33.22 19.57 15.16
CA PHE A 26 31.93 20.12 14.72
C PHE A 26 31.59 19.86 13.24
N VAL A 27 32.43 19.11 12.50
CA VAL A 27 32.26 18.87 11.05
C VAL A 27 32.10 17.37 10.71
N ARG A 28 31.48 16.59 11.60
CA ARG A 28 31.07 15.20 11.29
C ARG A 28 29.73 14.83 11.94
N CYS A 29 28.72 15.65 11.68
CA CYS A 29 27.33 15.19 11.73
C CYS A 29 26.52 15.87 10.61
N SER A 30 27.08 15.95 9.41
CA SER A 30 26.28 16.04 8.19
C SER A 30 25.91 14.63 7.76
N TRP A 31 25.24 13.90 8.66
CA TRP A 31 24.20 12.99 8.19
C TRP A 31 23.08 13.93 7.77
N THR A 32 23.15 14.40 6.53
CA THR A 32 21.93 14.78 5.84
C THR A 32 21.10 13.52 5.85
N SER A 33 20.25 13.35 6.87
CA SER A 33 19.07 12.54 6.70
C SER A 33 18.42 13.13 5.45
N GLU A 34 18.53 12.41 4.33
CA GLU A 34 17.67 12.67 3.19
C GLU A 34 16.26 12.52 3.74
N ILE A 35 15.67 13.64 4.17
CA ILE A 35 14.24 13.72 4.43
C ILE A 35 13.64 13.62 3.04
N LYS A 36 13.48 12.38 2.56
CA LYS A 36 12.65 12.10 1.40
C LYS A 36 11.23 12.31 1.87
N CYS A 37 10.62 13.39 1.39
CA CYS A 37 9.19 13.56 1.48
C CYS A 37 8.53 12.32 0.85
N PHE A 38 7.54 11.77 1.53
CA PHE A 38 6.72 10.70 0.96
C PHE A 38 6.02 11.20 -0.30
N GLU A 39 5.91 10.33 -1.29
CA GLU A 39 5.12 10.57 -2.49
C GLU A 39 3.62 10.45 -2.15
N GLU A 40 2.82 11.33 -2.75
CA GLU A 40 1.37 11.38 -2.62
C GLU A 40 0.76 10.10 -3.23
N HIS A 41 0.05 9.30 -2.43
CA HIS A 41 -0.68 8.14 -2.92
C HIS A 41 -2.18 8.40 -2.84
N LEU A 42 -2.78 8.64 -4.01
CA LEU A 42 -4.21 8.67 -4.22
C LEU A 42 -4.78 7.25 -4.10
N ASP A 43 -5.98 7.12 -3.56
CA ASP A 43 -6.78 5.93 -3.85
C ASP A 43 -6.97 5.84 -5.37
N CYS A 44 -7.20 4.64 -5.89
CA CYS A 44 -7.26 4.49 -7.35
C CYS A 44 -8.61 4.93 -7.96
N GLN A 45 -9.41 5.80 -7.29
CA GLN A 45 -10.55 6.55 -7.84
C GLN A 45 -10.34 8.07 -7.91
N GLN A 46 -9.20 8.60 -7.42
CA GLN A 46 -9.00 10.04 -7.26
C GLN A 46 -10.15 10.74 -6.50
N LYS A 47 -10.83 10.04 -5.58
CA LYS A 47 -12.05 10.56 -4.91
C LYS A 47 -12.10 10.19 -3.44
N GLU A 48 -12.29 11.20 -2.61
CA GLU A 48 -12.31 11.13 -1.14
C GLU A 48 -13.61 10.46 -0.62
N HIS A 49 -13.56 9.22 -0.10
CA HIS A 49 -14.65 8.63 0.71
C HIS A 49 -14.10 7.66 1.77
N CYS A 50 -14.55 7.77 3.03
CA CYS A 50 -14.60 6.67 4.02
C CYS A 50 -15.53 6.97 5.21
N ARG A 51 -16.02 5.90 5.86
CA ARG A 51 -16.94 5.86 7.00
C ARG A 51 -16.17 5.43 8.28
N HIS A 52 -16.59 5.98 9.42
CA HIS A 52 -15.82 6.14 10.67
C HIS A 52 -15.55 4.88 11.51
N ASP A 53 -14.30 4.69 11.91
CA ASP A 53 -13.93 4.24 13.26
C ASP A 53 -13.46 5.45 14.09
N GLN A 54 -13.71 5.45 15.41
CA GLN A 54 -13.33 6.57 16.27
C GLN A 54 -11.83 6.49 16.65
N PRO A 55 -11.10 7.61 16.67
CA PRO A 55 -9.70 7.60 17.06
C PRO A 55 -9.53 7.10 18.49
N SER A 56 -8.49 6.32 18.74
CA SER A 56 -8.15 5.83 20.09
C SER A 56 -7.84 7.00 21.03
N THR A 57 -7.23 8.06 20.49
CA THR A 57 -6.93 9.29 21.24
C THR A 57 -6.93 10.49 20.28
N GLN A 58 -7.37 11.65 20.76
CA GLN A 58 -7.37 12.90 20.00
C GLN A 58 -6.76 14.04 20.82
N THR A 59 -5.84 14.78 20.21
CA THR A 59 -5.12 15.92 20.81
C THR A 59 -5.21 17.13 19.90
N GLN A 60 -5.41 18.32 20.45
CA GLN A 60 -5.52 19.56 19.68
C GLN A 60 -4.40 20.56 20.05
N PHE A 61 -3.72 21.09 19.03
CA PHE A 61 -2.56 21.99 19.18
C PHE A 61 -2.94 23.45 18.87
N ASN A 62 -3.68 24.10 19.77
CA ASN A 62 -4.24 25.43 19.53
C ASN A 62 -3.23 26.60 19.44
N VAL A 63 -2.00 26.42 19.94
CA VAL A 63 -1.01 27.51 20.10
C VAL A 63 0.28 27.22 19.32
N VAL A 64 0.34 26.08 18.65
CA VAL A 64 1.54 25.60 17.97
C VAL A 64 1.36 25.80 16.46
N PRO A 65 2.36 26.36 15.74
CA PRO A 65 2.31 26.43 14.28
C PRO A 65 2.03 25.05 13.68
N SER A 66 1.23 24.99 12.61
CA SER A 66 0.76 23.73 12.01
C SER A 66 1.91 22.76 11.67
N SER A 67 3.04 23.27 11.18
CA SER A 67 4.26 22.48 10.93
C SER A 67 4.85 21.82 12.19
N ASN A 68 4.83 22.53 13.32
CA ASN A 68 5.33 22.03 14.59
C ASN A 68 4.32 21.08 15.24
N ALA A 69 3.03 21.37 15.10
CA ALA A 69 1.94 20.50 15.56
C ALA A 69 1.96 19.16 14.83
N LEU A 70 2.25 19.17 13.53
CA LEU A 70 2.50 17.95 12.75
C LEU A 70 3.68 17.16 13.32
N LEU A 71 4.85 17.79 13.49
CA LEU A 71 6.05 17.13 14.02
C LEU A 71 5.80 16.51 15.40
N LEU A 72 5.03 17.18 16.25
CA LEU A 72 4.62 16.65 17.56
C LEU A 72 3.69 15.45 17.43
N CYS A 73 2.70 15.51 16.52
CA CYS A 73 1.80 14.39 16.23
C CYS A 73 2.60 13.15 15.75
N THR A 74 3.51 13.36 14.80
CA THR A 74 4.41 12.34 14.28
C THR A 74 5.30 11.74 15.37
N TRP A 75 5.96 12.58 16.16
CA TRP A 75 6.83 12.14 17.24
C TRP A 75 6.07 11.35 18.31
N THR A 76 4.85 11.79 18.64
CA THR A 76 3.99 11.10 19.61
C THR A 76 3.66 9.69 19.15
N CYS A 77 3.21 9.53 17.90
CA CYS A 77 2.94 8.20 17.35
C CYS A 77 4.21 7.34 17.25
N SER A 78 5.33 7.91 16.79
CA SER A 78 6.59 7.15 16.68
C SER A 78 7.16 6.70 18.03
N ASN A 79 6.81 7.37 19.13
CA ASN A 79 7.28 7.04 20.47
C ASN A 79 6.27 6.19 21.27
N ASP A 80 5.08 5.96 20.73
CA ASP A 80 4.06 5.06 21.30
C ASP A 80 4.10 3.72 20.55
N SER A 81 4.55 2.65 21.22
CA SER A 81 4.63 1.33 20.60
C SER A 81 3.28 0.70 20.27
N GLN A 82 2.18 1.31 20.75
CA GLN A 82 0.82 0.92 20.37
C GLN A 82 0.29 1.72 19.19
N CYS A 83 0.92 2.84 18.81
CA CYS A 83 0.45 3.63 17.69
C CYS A 83 0.71 2.92 16.37
N LEU A 84 -0.39 2.57 15.69
CA LEU A 84 -0.34 1.97 14.37
C LEU A 84 -0.19 3.06 13.32
N ALA A 85 -0.91 4.17 13.50
CA ALA A 85 -0.72 5.39 12.74
C ALA A 85 -1.56 6.58 13.29
N PHE A 86 -1.50 7.73 12.62
CA PHE A 86 -2.15 8.97 13.06
C PHE A 86 -2.73 9.79 11.89
N ASN A 87 -3.73 10.63 12.19
CA ASN A 87 -4.22 11.70 11.32
C ASN A 87 -3.94 13.08 11.92
N PHE A 88 -3.33 13.99 11.17
CA PHE A 88 -3.14 15.39 11.51
C PHE A 88 -3.91 16.33 10.58
N PHE A 89 -4.84 17.10 11.13
CA PHE A 89 -5.64 18.09 10.40
C PHE A 89 -5.02 19.47 10.53
N SER A 90 -4.32 19.92 9.50
CA SER A 90 -3.58 21.20 9.50
C SER A 90 -4.45 22.43 9.79
N SER A 91 -5.73 22.39 9.39
CA SER A 91 -6.72 23.47 9.56
C SER A 91 -7.18 23.64 11.01
N SER A 92 -7.23 22.55 11.79
CA SER A 92 -7.68 22.57 13.18
C SER A 92 -6.55 22.35 14.19
N GLY A 93 -5.36 22.01 13.71
CA GLY A 93 -4.24 21.57 14.56
C GLY A 93 -4.55 20.29 15.33
N THR A 94 -5.49 19.47 14.84
CA THR A 94 -5.94 18.26 15.53
C THR A 94 -5.11 17.06 15.10
N CYS A 95 -4.63 16.28 16.06
CA CYS A 95 -3.96 15.00 15.88
C CYS A 95 -4.86 13.89 16.43
N GLN A 96 -5.11 12.86 15.64
CA GLN A 96 -5.87 11.67 15.99
C GLN A 96 -4.94 10.47 15.89
N MET A 97 -4.87 9.64 16.93
CA MET A 97 -4.02 8.44 16.98
C MET A 97 -4.88 7.18 16.97
N TYR A 98 -4.37 6.14 16.31
CA TYR A 98 -5.02 4.84 16.16
C TYR A 98 -4.09 3.77 16.72
N ASN A 99 -4.52 3.13 17.82
CA ASN A 99 -3.68 2.22 18.59
C ASN A 99 -4.21 0.78 18.61
N ASN A 100 -5.34 0.52 17.93
CA ASN A 100 -6.04 -0.76 18.05
C ASN A 100 -5.79 -1.66 16.82
N PRO A 101 -5.10 -2.80 16.98
CA PRO A 101 -4.78 -3.71 15.88
C PRO A 101 -5.98 -4.52 15.35
N SER A 102 -7.15 -4.45 16.01
CA SER A 102 -8.39 -5.04 15.46
C SER A 102 -9.05 -4.15 14.40
N GLU A 103 -8.52 -2.95 14.15
CA GLU A 103 -8.96 -2.03 13.10
C GLU A 103 -8.26 -2.43 11.80
N ASN A 104 -8.96 -3.19 10.95
CA ASN A 104 -8.40 -3.79 9.73
C ASN A 104 -8.12 -2.78 8.60
N CYS A 105 -8.41 -1.49 8.78
CA CYS A 105 -8.31 -0.48 7.74
C CYS A 105 -7.73 0.82 8.32
N PHE A 106 -6.62 1.30 7.76
CA PHE A 106 -6.03 2.60 8.10
C PHE A 106 -6.53 3.67 7.11
N TYR A 107 -7.10 4.78 7.61
CA TYR A 107 -7.73 5.82 6.81
C TYR A 107 -6.80 7.01 6.52
N ALA A 108 -6.59 7.31 5.24
CA ALA A 108 -5.92 8.52 4.80
C ALA A 108 -6.89 9.72 4.75
N ALA A 109 -6.71 10.73 5.61
CA ALA A 109 -7.45 11.99 5.56
C ALA A 109 -6.81 13.02 4.60
N ASP A 110 -7.63 13.86 3.97
CA ASP A 110 -7.15 14.97 3.15
C ASP A 110 -6.56 16.10 4.00
N ASN A 111 -5.47 16.71 3.53
CA ASN A 111 -4.61 17.65 4.26
C ASN A 111 -3.93 17.06 5.51
N CYS A 112 -3.74 15.74 5.51
CA CYS A 112 -3.03 15.01 6.55
C CYS A 112 -1.72 14.40 6.04
N PHE A 113 -0.70 14.45 6.87
CA PHE A 113 0.56 13.73 6.64
C PHE A 113 0.45 12.36 7.29
N HIS A 114 0.48 11.31 6.47
CA HIS A 114 0.44 9.93 6.93
C HIS A 114 1.85 9.38 7.04
N MET A 115 2.20 8.82 8.20
CA MET A 115 3.37 7.95 8.34
C MET A 115 2.89 6.54 8.65
N THR A 116 2.86 5.68 7.65
CA THR A 116 2.93 4.24 7.89
C THR A 116 4.39 3.91 8.16
N SER A 117 4.67 3.23 9.29
CA SER A 117 6.01 2.77 9.64
C SER A 117 6.71 2.19 8.40
N THR A 118 7.83 2.80 8.01
CA THR A 118 8.68 2.44 6.87
C THR A 118 9.33 1.05 6.98
N ALA A 119 8.87 0.23 7.93
CA ALA A 119 9.14 -1.21 8.02
C ALA A 119 8.09 -2.07 7.28
N VAL A 120 7.04 -1.48 6.70
CA VAL A 120 6.14 -2.21 5.80
C VAL A 120 6.82 -2.30 4.44
N ASN A 121 7.66 -3.32 4.28
CA ASN A 121 7.98 -3.87 2.96
C ASN A 121 6.68 -3.88 2.16
N VAL A 122 6.67 -3.36 0.93
CA VAL A 122 5.57 -3.64 -0.01
C VAL A 122 5.40 -5.15 0.02
N PHE A 123 4.35 -5.63 0.70
CA PHE A 123 4.15 -7.05 0.90
C PHE A 123 3.64 -7.54 -0.44
N TYR A 124 4.56 -8.06 -1.25
CA TYR A 124 4.18 -8.82 -2.42
C TYR A 124 3.76 -10.19 -1.94
N ARG A 125 2.61 -10.63 -2.42
CA ARG A 125 2.22 -12.03 -2.31
C ARG A 125 2.41 -12.68 -3.68
N THR A 126 2.73 -13.97 -3.69
CA THR A 126 2.86 -14.72 -4.94
C THR A 126 1.56 -15.45 -5.17
N ILE A 127 0.83 -15.09 -6.23
CA ILE A 127 -0.30 -15.90 -6.67
C ILE A 127 0.17 -16.93 -7.68
N THR A 128 -0.42 -18.12 -7.63
CA THR A 128 -0.30 -19.14 -8.67
C THR A 128 -1.66 -19.32 -9.32
N ILE A 129 -1.68 -19.32 -10.65
CA ILE A 129 -2.87 -19.47 -11.48
C ILE A 129 -2.79 -20.81 -12.18
N HIS A 130 -3.73 -21.70 -11.86
CA HIS A 130 -3.92 -22.96 -12.53
C HIS A 130 -5.12 -22.85 -13.47
N VAL A 131 -4.89 -23.14 -14.74
CA VAL A 131 -5.94 -23.29 -15.75
C VAL A 131 -5.75 -24.61 -16.47
N ASP A 132 -6.83 -25.21 -16.92
CA ASP A 132 -6.76 -26.47 -17.66
C ASP A 132 -6.24 -26.28 -19.10
N PHE A 133 -6.43 -25.09 -19.70
CA PHE A 133 -5.95 -24.80 -21.06
C PHE A 133 -5.07 -23.55 -21.16
N THR A 134 -5.65 -22.34 -21.26
CA THR A 134 -4.82 -21.13 -21.38
C THR A 134 -5.45 -19.91 -20.71
N VAL A 135 -4.59 -19.09 -20.10
CA VAL A 135 -4.91 -17.71 -19.71
C VAL A 135 -4.53 -16.85 -20.91
N GLU A 136 -5.48 -16.08 -21.45
CA GLU A 136 -5.23 -15.20 -22.60
C GLU A 136 -4.83 -13.79 -22.15
N SER A 137 -5.37 -13.32 -21.02
CA SER A 137 -4.94 -12.07 -20.40
C SER A 137 -5.16 -12.08 -18.89
N LEU A 138 -4.28 -11.39 -18.17
CA LEU A 138 -4.30 -11.22 -16.72
C LEU A 138 -4.02 -9.76 -16.39
N TYR A 139 -4.77 -9.20 -15.45
CA TYR A 139 -4.66 -7.82 -15.02
C TYR A 139 -4.71 -7.73 -13.50
N PHE A 140 -3.86 -6.88 -12.94
CA PHE A 140 -3.91 -6.43 -11.55
C PHE A 140 -4.19 -4.94 -11.56
N ASP A 141 -5.32 -4.54 -10.97
CA ASP A 141 -5.80 -3.15 -10.96
C ASP A 141 -5.78 -2.47 -12.34
N GLY A 142 -6.07 -3.24 -13.39
CA GLY A 142 -6.09 -2.79 -14.78
C GLY A 142 -4.73 -2.76 -15.49
N VAL A 143 -3.64 -3.12 -14.81
CA VAL A 143 -2.31 -3.28 -15.41
C VAL A 143 -2.16 -4.71 -15.94
N GLN A 144 -1.91 -4.84 -17.24
CA GLN A 144 -1.73 -6.13 -17.90
C GLN A 144 -0.43 -6.80 -17.45
N GLN A 145 -0.50 -8.10 -17.17
CA GLN A 145 0.63 -8.94 -16.78
C GLN A 145 1.19 -9.71 -17.99
N ASP A 146 2.50 -9.99 -17.95
CA ASP A 146 3.18 -10.80 -18.97
C ASP A 146 2.96 -12.29 -18.69
N LEU A 147 2.40 -13.01 -19.67
CA LEU A 147 2.04 -14.43 -19.56
C LEU A 147 3.14 -15.39 -20.06
N THR A 148 4.27 -14.88 -20.54
CA THR A 148 5.22 -15.66 -21.35
C THR A 148 6.03 -16.72 -20.61
N SER A 149 6.02 -16.78 -19.27
CA SER A 149 7.06 -17.55 -18.56
C SER A 149 6.70 -18.21 -17.24
N SER A 150 5.51 -18.00 -16.67
CA SER A 150 5.14 -18.70 -15.44
C SER A 150 3.63 -18.69 -15.17
N SER A 151 3.18 -19.65 -14.36
CA SER A 151 1.85 -19.63 -13.73
C SER A 151 1.84 -18.82 -12.43
N SER A 152 2.94 -18.15 -12.06
CA SER A 152 3.10 -17.52 -10.74
C SER A 152 3.46 -16.04 -10.87
N TYR A 153 2.70 -15.19 -10.20
CA TYR A 153 2.77 -13.74 -10.37
C TYR A 153 2.92 -13.06 -9.01
N ARG A 154 3.75 -12.02 -8.96
CA ARG A 154 3.83 -11.15 -7.79
C ARG A 154 2.70 -10.13 -7.88
N VAL A 155 1.86 -10.10 -6.86
CA VAL A 155 0.77 -9.13 -6.73
C VAL A 155 0.99 -8.30 -5.47
N CYS A 156 0.70 -7.00 -5.55
CA CYS A 156 0.82 -6.12 -4.39
C CYS A 156 -0.25 -6.49 -3.35
N SER A 157 0.05 -6.25 -2.08
CA SER A 157 -0.86 -6.61 -0.98
C SER A 157 -2.16 -5.81 -1.00
N ASP A 158 -2.11 -4.60 -1.55
CA ASP A 158 -3.19 -3.63 -1.71
C ASP A 158 -3.97 -3.78 -3.03
N THR A 159 -3.70 -4.82 -3.82
CA THR A 159 -4.43 -5.03 -5.09
C THR A 159 -5.93 -5.16 -4.85
N ARG A 160 -6.71 -4.31 -5.52
CA ARG A 160 -8.17 -4.20 -5.34
C ARG A 160 -8.92 -5.13 -6.29
N VAL A 161 -8.41 -5.30 -7.51
CA VAL A 161 -9.03 -6.15 -8.53
C VAL A 161 -8.01 -7.06 -9.20
N ILE A 162 -8.32 -8.35 -9.22
CA ILE A 162 -7.71 -9.31 -10.14
C ILE A 162 -8.73 -9.64 -11.21
N ALA A 163 -8.32 -9.55 -12.47
CA ALA A 163 -9.14 -9.77 -13.64
C ALA A 163 -8.38 -10.67 -14.61
N LEU A 164 -9.03 -11.74 -15.11
CA LEU A 164 -8.43 -12.69 -16.04
C LEU A 164 -9.41 -13.14 -17.11
N HIS A 165 -8.88 -13.37 -18.30
CA HIS A 165 -9.55 -13.98 -19.43
C HIS A 165 -8.87 -15.31 -19.71
N ALA A 166 -9.65 -16.38 -19.70
CA ALA A 166 -9.18 -17.73 -19.99
C ALA A 166 -10.05 -18.37 -21.07
N SER A 167 -9.45 -19.19 -21.91
CA SER A 167 -10.17 -20.05 -22.84
C SER A 167 -9.86 -21.52 -22.56
N ASN A 168 -10.86 -22.37 -22.77
CA ASN A 168 -10.76 -23.80 -22.62
C ASN A 168 -11.69 -24.52 -23.60
N TYR A 169 -11.08 -25.29 -24.51
CA TYR A 169 -11.76 -26.09 -25.54
C TYR A 169 -11.91 -27.58 -25.15
N ALA A 170 -11.45 -27.96 -23.96
CA ALA A 170 -11.57 -29.30 -23.38
C ALA A 170 -12.81 -29.43 -22.47
N ASN A 171 -13.00 -30.65 -21.95
CA ASN A 171 -14.15 -30.98 -21.11
C ASN A 171 -14.05 -30.44 -19.67
N ALA A 172 -12.84 -30.29 -19.11
CA ALA A 172 -12.64 -29.87 -17.73
C ALA A 172 -12.31 -28.38 -17.65
N LYS A 173 -13.30 -27.50 -17.48
CA LYS A 173 -13.08 -26.06 -17.59
C LYS A 173 -12.91 -25.45 -16.21
N PHE A 174 -11.73 -24.95 -15.87
CA PHE A 174 -11.54 -24.24 -14.63
C PHE A 174 -10.42 -23.20 -14.67
N VAL A 175 -10.58 -22.21 -13.79
CA VAL A 175 -9.51 -21.39 -13.25
C VAL A 175 -9.44 -21.61 -11.75
N GLU A 176 -8.23 -21.72 -11.24
CA GLU A 176 -7.91 -21.70 -9.83
C GLU A 176 -6.81 -20.65 -9.60
N VAL A 177 -7.00 -19.78 -8.62
CA VAL A 177 -6.01 -18.78 -8.19
C VAL A 177 -5.78 -18.94 -6.71
N ILE A 178 -4.52 -19.10 -6.31
CA ILE A 178 -4.11 -19.27 -4.91
C ILE A 178 -2.92 -18.37 -4.63
N SER A 179 -2.98 -17.54 -3.60
CA SER A 179 -1.79 -16.90 -3.04
C SER A 179 -1.05 -17.81 -2.06
N ASP A 180 0.27 -17.62 -1.98
CA ASP A 180 1.15 -18.28 -1.01
C ASP A 180 0.71 -18.11 0.46
N ASP A 181 0.13 -16.96 0.79
CA ASP A 181 -0.46 -16.65 2.10
C ASP A 181 -1.94 -17.08 2.26
N ARG A 182 -2.55 -17.64 1.21
CA ARG A 182 -3.96 -18.08 1.14
C ARG A 182 -5.01 -16.98 1.35
N TYR A 183 -4.63 -15.71 1.27
CA TYR A 183 -5.59 -14.59 1.30
C TYR A 183 -6.42 -14.51 0.02
N ILE A 184 -5.78 -14.76 -1.12
CA ILE A 184 -6.42 -14.77 -2.44
C ILE A 184 -6.68 -16.22 -2.81
N LEU A 185 -7.95 -16.60 -2.80
CA LEU A 185 -8.42 -17.91 -3.23
C LEU A 185 -9.55 -17.70 -4.25
N THR A 186 -9.60 -18.55 -5.27
CA THR A 186 -10.79 -18.68 -6.10
C THR A 186 -11.92 -19.31 -5.30
N ASP A 187 -13.08 -18.66 -5.31
CA ASP A 187 -14.30 -19.13 -4.66
C ASP A 187 -15.53 -18.67 -5.47
N THR A 188 -16.73 -19.01 -5.00
CA THR A 188 -17.98 -18.62 -5.69
C THR A 188 -18.32 -17.13 -5.56
N THR A 189 -17.51 -16.33 -4.87
CA THR A 189 -17.69 -14.87 -4.78
C THR A 189 -16.91 -14.12 -5.85
N TRP A 190 -16.08 -14.82 -6.64
CA TRP A 190 -15.63 -14.33 -7.93
C TRP A 190 -16.82 -14.17 -8.86
N LYS A 191 -16.73 -13.25 -9.82
CA LYS A 191 -17.74 -13.07 -10.85
C LYS A 191 -17.18 -13.43 -12.20
N CYS A 192 -17.96 -14.13 -13.02
CA CYS A 192 -17.52 -14.58 -14.33
C CYS A 192 -18.58 -14.39 -15.42
N LEU A 193 -18.13 -14.11 -16.65
CA LEU A 193 -18.97 -14.05 -17.85
C LEU A 193 -18.43 -15.00 -18.95
N PRO A 194 -19.33 -15.60 -19.75
CA PRO A 194 -18.95 -16.50 -20.85
C PRO A 194 -18.59 -15.78 -22.15
N SER A 195 -18.66 -14.45 -22.16
CA SER A 195 -18.42 -13.61 -23.34
C SER A 195 -17.68 -12.33 -22.96
N THR A 196 -17.07 -11.66 -23.95
CA THR A 196 -16.40 -10.39 -23.73
C THR A 196 -17.33 -9.39 -23.04
N PRO A 197 -16.95 -8.87 -21.85
CA PRO A 197 -17.80 -7.94 -21.14
C PRO A 197 -17.94 -6.61 -21.91
N ALA A 198 -19.16 -6.07 -21.92
CA ALA A 198 -19.40 -4.73 -22.41
C ALA A 198 -18.75 -3.69 -21.48
N LEU A 199 -18.56 -2.46 -21.98
CA LEU A 199 -18.23 -1.33 -21.11
C LEU A 199 -19.36 -1.11 -20.09
N ASP A 200 -19.01 -0.67 -18.88
CA ASP A 200 -20.01 -0.30 -17.89
C ASP A 200 -20.65 1.07 -18.20
N GLY A 201 -21.58 1.52 -17.35
CA GLY A 201 -22.28 2.80 -17.52
C GLY A 201 -21.37 4.04 -17.52
N ASN A 202 -20.10 3.89 -17.11
CA ASN A 202 -19.09 4.95 -17.11
C ASN A 202 -18.03 4.75 -18.21
N ASN A 203 -18.31 3.92 -19.22
CA ASN A 203 -17.40 3.57 -20.32
C ASN A 203 -16.09 2.92 -19.86
N ARG A 204 -16.08 2.22 -18.73
CA ARG A 204 -14.89 1.51 -18.22
C ARG A 204 -14.84 0.10 -18.79
N VAL A 205 -13.62 -0.37 -19.01
CA VAL A 205 -13.30 -1.74 -19.39
C VAL A 205 -13.31 -2.67 -18.17
N TRP A 206 -13.63 -3.95 -18.35
CA TRP A 206 -13.90 -4.89 -17.24
C TRP A 206 -12.73 -5.15 -16.28
N TYR A 207 -11.50 -4.98 -16.75
CA TYR A 207 -10.30 -5.10 -15.90
C TYR A 207 -9.99 -3.81 -15.11
N ASN A 208 -10.74 -2.72 -15.33
CA ASN A 208 -10.61 -1.51 -14.53
C ASN A 208 -11.09 -1.78 -13.08
N PRO A 209 -10.38 -1.30 -12.05
CA PRO A 209 -10.77 -1.50 -10.65
C PRO A 209 -12.20 -1.04 -10.33
N ASP A 210 -12.61 0.05 -10.96
CA ASP A 210 -13.86 0.72 -10.65
C ASP A 210 -15.01 0.24 -11.53
N TYR A 211 -14.75 -0.64 -12.50
CA TYR A 211 -15.76 -1.25 -13.34
C TYR A 211 -16.88 -1.86 -12.49
N ASP A 212 -18.12 -1.54 -12.86
CA ASP A 212 -19.32 -2.07 -12.23
C ASP A 212 -19.66 -3.47 -12.78
N ASP A 213 -19.47 -4.49 -11.95
CA ASP A 213 -19.81 -5.88 -12.26
C ASP A 213 -21.03 -6.40 -11.48
N GLU A 214 -21.89 -5.52 -10.96
CA GLU A 214 -23.09 -5.94 -10.22
C GLU A 214 -23.99 -6.89 -11.02
N SER A 215 -24.02 -6.71 -12.35
CA SER A 215 -24.79 -7.57 -13.26
C SER A 215 -24.14 -8.92 -13.58
N TRP A 216 -22.87 -9.13 -13.21
CA TRP A 216 -22.19 -10.39 -13.48
C TRP A 216 -22.66 -11.48 -12.54
N LEU A 217 -22.77 -12.69 -13.06
CA LEU A 217 -23.13 -13.85 -12.25
C LEU A 217 -21.93 -14.30 -11.39
N PRO A 218 -22.20 -14.83 -10.19
CA PRO A 218 -21.18 -15.53 -9.40
C PRO A 218 -20.53 -16.68 -10.20
N ALA A 219 -19.27 -16.94 -9.94
CA ALA A 219 -18.54 -18.04 -10.55
C ALA A 219 -19.08 -19.40 -10.07
N VAL A 220 -19.09 -20.39 -10.97
CA VAL A 220 -19.61 -21.74 -10.68
C VAL A 220 -18.45 -22.64 -10.27
N ASN A 221 -18.58 -23.35 -9.13
CA ASN A 221 -17.63 -24.40 -8.76
C ASN A 221 -17.81 -25.63 -9.69
N GLN A 222 -16.77 -25.92 -10.46
CA GLN A 222 -16.74 -26.94 -11.51
C GLN A 222 -16.41 -28.32 -10.97
N ASP A 223 -15.85 -28.40 -9.77
CA ASP A 223 -15.45 -29.64 -9.14
C ASP A 223 -15.74 -29.58 -7.63
N PRO A 224 -16.99 -29.86 -7.20
CA PRO A 224 -17.37 -29.80 -5.79
C PRO A 224 -16.62 -30.76 -4.86
N ALA A 225 -15.98 -31.79 -5.42
CA ALA A 225 -15.16 -32.73 -4.65
C ALA A 225 -13.72 -32.23 -4.47
N TYR A 226 -13.31 -31.21 -5.24
CA TYR A 226 -11.98 -30.63 -5.18
C TYR A 226 -11.90 -29.52 -4.14
N SER A 227 -10.82 -29.54 -3.36
CA SER A 227 -10.46 -28.46 -2.45
C SER A 227 -8.94 -28.42 -2.31
N ASN A 228 -8.34 -27.30 -2.70
CA ASN A 228 -6.91 -27.06 -2.57
C ASN A 228 -6.68 -25.82 -1.72
N PHE A 229 -6.35 -26.02 -0.45
CA PHE A 229 -6.26 -24.94 0.54
C PHE A 229 -7.53 -24.05 0.63
N GLY A 230 -8.69 -24.58 0.24
CA GLY A 230 -9.96 -23.86 0.19
C GLY A 230 -10.24 -23.14 -1.12
N ALA A 231 -9.27 -23.07 -2.05
CA ALA A 231 -9.55 -22.62 -3.40
C ALA A 231 -10.40 -23.66 -4.16
N LEU A 232 -11.34 -23.11 -4.93
CA LEU A 232 -12.26 -23.83 -5.79
C LEU A 232 -11.80 -23.70 -7.24
N LYS A 233 -12.11 -24.72 -8.03
CA LYS A 233 -12.05 -24.66 -9.49
C LYS A 233 -13.29 -23.94 -9.99
N ILE A 234 -13.13 -22.70 -10.43
CA ILE A 234 -14.26 -21.85 -10.83
C ILE A 234 -14.29 -21.61 -12.34
N TRP A 235 -15.48 -21.33 -12.89
CA TRP A 235 -15.65 -20.96 -14.29
C TRP A 235 -16.95 -20.17 -14.56
N SER A 236 -17.15 -19.70 -15.79
CA SER A 236 -18.27 -18.85 -16.24
C SER A 236 -19.55 -19.60 -16.64
N LYS A 237 -19.74 -20.86 -16.17
CA LYS A 237 -20.63 -21.93 -16.75
C LYS A 237 -19.94 -22.69 -17.89
N ASP A 238 -20.51 -23.77 -18.42
CA ASP A 238 -19.95 -24.69 -19.44
C ASP A 238 -19.53 -24.08 -20.81
N ASP A 239 -19.24 -22.79 -20.91
CA ASP A 239 -18.76 -22.10 -22.11
C ASP A 239 -17.25 -22.29 -22.34
N SER A 240 -16.74 -22.08 -23.55
CA SER A 240 -15.32 -22.23 -23.89
C SER A 240 -14.46 -21.04 -23.44
N ILE A 241 -15.07 -19.96 -22.98
CA ILE A 241 -14.38 -18.73 -22.57
C ILE A 241 -14.90 -18.29 -21.21
N ALA A 242 -14.00 -17.78 -20.37
CA ALA A 242 -14.35 -17.15 -19.10
C ALA A 242 -13.60 -15.84 -18.93
N TYR A 243 -14.37 -14.78 -18.70
CA TYR A 243 -13.87 -13.52 -18.16
C TYR A 243 -14.21 -13.52 -16.68
N CYS A 244 -13.22 -13.63 -15.80
CA CYS A 244 -13.43 -13.69 -14.37
C CYS A 244 -12.76 -12.51 -13.69
N ARG A 245 -13.42 -11.93 -12.69
CA ARG A 245 -12.83 -10.88 -11.85
C ARG A 245 -13.22 -11.04 -10.39
N LYS A 246 -12.36 -10.55 -9.52
CA LYS A 246 -12.58 -10.48 -8.08
C LYS A 246 -12.21 -9.12 -7.57
N ARG A 247 -13.14 -8.49 -6.86
CA ARG A 247 -12.87 -7.32 -6.03
C ARG A 247 -12.53 -7.78 -4.62
N PHE A 248 -11.43 -7.25 -4.09
CA PHE A 248 -11.01 -7.40 -2.71
C PHE A 248 -11.38 -6.14 -1.94
N CYS A 249 -11.80 -6.30 -0.68
CA CYS A 249 -11.89 -5.17 0.23
C CYS A 249 -10.46 -4.84 0.66
N GLY A 250 -9.99 -3.63 0.33
CA GLY A 250 -8.84 -3.01 0.99
C GLY A 250 -9.26 -2.33 2.28
#